data_AF-A0A0W8EAL6-F1
#
_entry.id   AF-A0A0W8EAL6-F1
#
_cell.length_a   1.000
_cell.length_b   1.000
_cell.length_c   1.000
_cell.angle_alpha   90.00
_cell.angle_beta   90.00
_cell.angle_gamma   90.00
#
_symmetry.space_group_name_H-M   'P 1'
#
loop_
_entity.id
_entity.type
_entity.pdbx_description
1 polymer ?
#
loop_
_entity_poly.entity_id
_entity_poly.type
_entity_poly.pdbx_seq_one_letter_code
_entity_poly.pdbx_strand_id
1 'polypeptide(L)'
;MIAETIERGYALSPQDAVKKLKDTPPLIKELSVAWTVYDSLQAMGFDMIEDETGISRLTYHFSREYDLMAKDAAIVAYAHKNKITDIITNDRDFQRVPWLTCWNP
;
A
#
# COMPACT_ATOMS: atom_id res chain seq x y z
N MET A 1 -7.96 -5.42 6.47
CA MET A 1 -9.31 -4.84 6.54
C MET A 1 -10.29 -5.52 5.59
N ILE A 2 -10.10 -5.48 4.26
CA ILE A 2 -11.05 -6.08 3.29
C ILE A 2 -11.24 -7.59 3.51
N ALA A 3 -10.14 -8.36 3.55
CA ALA A 3 -10.20 -9.81 3.78
C ALA A 3 -10.92 -10.16 5.09
N GLU A 4 -10.49 -9.55 6.21
CA GLU A 4 -11.13 -9.75 7.52
C GLU A 4 -12.63 -9.38 7.52
N THR A 5 -13.04 -8.35 6.75
CA THR A 5 -14.46 -7.98 6.63
C THR A 5 -15.28 -9.08 5.98
N ILE A 6 -14.71 -9.77 4.99
CA ILE A 6 -15.34 -10.91 4.32
C ILE A 6 -15.34 -12.13 5.25
N GLU A 7 -14.21 -12.43 5.88
CA GLU A 7 -14.06 -13.57 6.79
C GLU A 7 -15.02 -13.51 7.98
N ARG A 8 -15.30 -12.31 8.48
CA ARG A 8 -16.28 -12.07 9.55
C ARG A 8 -17.73 -12.06 9.08
N GLY A 9 -17.98 -12.26 7.78
CA GLY A 9 -19.33 -12.35 7.21
C GLY A 9 -20.04 -11.01 7.02
N TYR A 10 -19.34 -9.87 7.13
CA TYR A 10 -19.96 -8.55 6.90
C TYR A 10 -20.13 -8.23 5.41
N ALA A 11 -19.44 -8.96 4.53
CA ALA A 11 -19.48 -8.77 3.08
C ALA A 11 -19.23 -10.09 2.33
N LEU A 12 -19.73 -10.18 1.10
CA LEU A 12 -19.61 -11.39 0.25
C LEU A 12 -18.51 -11.24 -0.82
N SER A 13 -18.05 -10.02 -1.08
CA SER A 13 -17.04 -9.72 -2.09
C SER A 13 -16.13 -8.57 -1.64
N PRO A 14 -14.95 -8.39 -2.27
CA PRO A 14 -14.09 -7.24 -2.00
C PRO A 14 -14.78 -5.90 -2.25
N GLN A 15 -15.59 -5.79 -3.30
CA GLN A 15 -16.33 -4.57 -3.62
C GLN A 15 -17.37 -4.26 -2.54
N ASP A 16 -18.11 -5.28 -2.09
CA ASP A 16 -19.09 -5.14 -1.02
C ASP A 16 -18.42 -4.79 0.31
N ALA A 17 -17.26 -5.36 0.59
CA ALA A 17 -16.48 -5.05 1.79
C ALA A 17 -16.04 -3.58 1.80
N VAL A 18 -15.52 -3.07 0.67
CA VAL A 18 -15.17 -1.65 0.54
C VAL A 18 -16.39 -0.77 0.77
N LYS A 19 -17.53 -1.11 0.15
CA LYS A 19 -18.78 -0.37 0.33
C LYS A 19 -19.22 -0.37 1.80
N LYS A 20 -19.24 -1.55 2.43
CA LYS A 20 -19.66 -1.73 3.82
C LYS A 20 -18.82 -0.91 4.79
N LEU A 21 -17.50 -0.90 4.63
CA LEU A 21 -16.60 -0.12 5.49
C LEU A 21 -16.79 1.39 5.32
N LYS A 22 -17.12 1.86 4.12
CA LYS A 22 -17.43 3.27 3.85
C LYS A 22 -18.80 3.67 4.44
N ASP A 23 -19.80 2.81 4.28
CA ASP A 23 -21.17 3.05 4.74
C ASP A 23 -21.30 2.89 6.26
N THR A 24 -20.39 2.14 6.91
CA THR A 24 -20.38 1.93 8.36
C THR A 24 -18.97 2.06 8.94
N PRO A 25 -18.40 3.28 9.03
CA PRO A 25 -17.04 3.50 9.53
C PRO A 25 -16.74 2.95 10.94
N PRO A 26 -17.68 2.92 11.91
CA PRO A 26 -17.42 2.32 13.22
C PRO A 26 -16.99 0.85 13.16
N LEU A 27 -17.41 0.11 12.12
CA LEU A 27 -17.01 -1.29 11.90
C LEU A 27 -15.49 -1.46 11.80
N ILE A 28 -14.77 -0.43 11.32
CA ILE A 28 -13.31 -0.45 11.21
C ILE A 28 -12.66 -0.67 12.58
N LYS A 29 -13.25 -0.15 13.66
CA LYS A 29 -12.73 -0.32 15.02
C LYS A 29 -12.92 -1.73 15.58
N GLU A 30 -13.88 -2.50 15.03
CA GLU A 30 -14.14 -3.88 15.44
C GLU A 30 -13.18 -4.86 14.76
N LEU A 31 -12.58 -4.46 13.65
CA LEU A 31 -11.51 -5.21 12.97
C LEU A 31 -10.26 -5.27 13.85
N SER A 32 -9.43 -6.29 13.63
CA SER A 32 -8.24 -6.58 14.44
C SER A 32 -7.02 -6.90 13.61
N VAL A 33 -7.18 -7.61 12.48
CA VAL A 33 -6.06 -8.17 11.72
C VAL A 33 -5.15 -7.06 11.20
N ALA A 34 -5.72 -5.97 10.67
CA ALA A 34 -4.90 -4.87 10.15
C ALA A 34 -4.03 -4.21 11.23
N TRP A 35 -4.58 -4.02 12.43
CA TRP A 35 -3.87 -3.39 13.55
C TRP A 35 -2.80 -4.32 14.10
N THR A 36 -3.14 -5.60 14.35
CA THR A 36 -2.20 -6.60 14.81
C THR A 36 -1.03 -6.79 13.85
N VAL A 37 -1.30 -6.81 12.54
CA VAL A 37 -0.23 -6.89 11.54
C VAL A 37 0.67 -5.65 11.65
N TYR A 38 0.11 -4.44 11.65
CA TYR A 38 0.89 -3.20 11.76
C TYR A 38 1.79 -3.20 13.01
N ASP A 39 1.22 -3.52 14.18
CA ASP A 39 1.96 -3.58 15.45
C ASP A 39 3.07 -4.65 15.44
N SER A 40 2.86 -5.74 14.71
CA SER A 40 3.83 -6.85 14.63
C SER A 40 5.00 -6.60 13.68
N LEU A 41 4.85 -5.73 12.66
CA LEU A 41 5.88 -5.51 11.63
C LEU A 41 7.21 -5.06 12.23
N GLN A 42 7.17 -4.12 13.18
CA GLN A 42 8.39 -3.66 13.84
C GLN A 42 9.05 -4.77 14.66
N ALA A 43 8.25 -5.60 15.36
CA ALA A 43 8.75 -6.74 16.11
C ALA A 43 9.37 -7.84 15.22
N MET A 44 8.93 -7.91 13.96
CA MET A 44 9.51 -8.80 12.94
C MET A 44 10.78 -8.23 12.30
N GLY A 45 11.20 -7.01 12.67
CA GLY A 45 12.40 -6.36 12.14
C GLY A 45 12.18 -5.57 10.86
N PHE A 46 10.93 -5.19 10.53
CA PHE A 46 10.66 -4.27 9.43
C PHE A 46 10.77 -2.81 9.87
N ASP A 47 11.44 -2.01 9.05
CA ASP A 47 11.44 -0.56 9.18
C ASP A 47 10.21 0.05 8.49
N MET A 48 9.53 0.95 9.18
CA MET A 48 8.38 1.69 8.67
C MET A 48 8.83 3.08 8.21
N ILE A 49 8.63 3.38 6.92
CA ILE A 49 8.94 4.71 6.37
C ILE A 49 7.77 5.64 6.66
N GLU A 50 8.04 6.70 7.42
CA GLU A 50 7.06 7.72 7.79
C GLU A 50 6.74 8.67 6.62
N ASP A 51 5.57 9.31 6.70
CA ASP A 51 5.20 10.33 5.72
C ASP A 51 6.10 11.55 5.82
N GLU A 52 6.63 11.99 4.67
CA GLU A 52 7.58 13.09 4.62
C GLU A 52 7.15 14.24 3.70
N THR A 53 7.47 15.45 4.12
CA THR A 53 7.36 16.65 3.26
C THR A 53 8.12 16.47 1.94
N GLY A 54 7.48 16.87 0.85
CA GLY A 54 8.03 16.80 -0.51
C GLY A 54 7.71 15.52 -1.28
N ILE A 55 7.22 14.47 -0.64
CA ILE A 55 6.82 13.24 -1.33
C ILE A 55 5.75 13.50 -2.38
N SER A 56 4.74 14.32 -2.09
CA SER A 56 3.67 14.65 -3.05
C SER A 56 4.17 15.21 -4.38
N ARG A 57 5.25 16.00 -4.38
CA ARG A 57 5.87 16.53 -5.60
C ARG A 57 6.56 15.42 -6.39
N LEU A 58 7.26 14.51 -5.72
CA LEU A 58 7.89 13.35 -6.36
C LEU A 58 6.83 12.36 -6.89
N THR A 59 5.77 12.11 -6.13
CA THR A 59 4.62 11.31 -6.58
C THR A 59 4.03 11.86 -7.87
N TYR A 60 3.78 13.17 -7.95
CA TYR A 60 3.28 13.79 -9.18
C TYR A 60 4.26 13.65 -10.35
N HIS A 61 5.55 13.85 -10.09
CA HIS A 61 6.60 13.70 -11.09
C HIS A 61 6.64 12.27 -11.66
N PHE A 62 6.74 11.25 -10.81
CA PHE A 62 6.84 9.85 -11.23
C PHE A 62 5.54 9.30 -11.79
N SER A 63 4.38 9.79 -11.34
CA SER A 63 3.10 9.46 -11.97
C SER A 63 3.09 9.86 -13.44
N ARG A 64 3.62 11.05 -13.75
CA ARG A 64 3.71 11.53 -15.13
C ARG A 64 4.84 10.91 -15.94
N GLU A 65 5.95 10.57 -15.29
CA GLU A 65 7.13 10.02 -15.98
C GLU A 65 6.94 8.54 -16.36
N TYR A 66 6.31 7.76 -15.47
CA TYR A 66 6.20 6.31 -15.61
C TYR A 66 4.77 5.81 -15.83
N ASP A 67 3.83 6.72 -16.10
CA ASP A 67 2.40 6.43 -16.31
C ASP A 67 1.77 5.64 -15.14
N LEU A 68 2.18 5.97 -13.92
CA LEU A 68 1.74 5.30 -12.70
C LEU A 68 0.53 6.00 -12.09
N MET A 69 -0.39 5.22 -11.53
CA MET A 69 -1.43 5.76 -10.66
C MET A 69 -0.81 6.37 -9.40
N ALA A 70 -1.51 7.31 -8.77
CA ALA A 70 -0.97 8.09 -7.66
C ALA A 70 -0.43 7.26 -6.50
N LYS A 71 -1.03 6.08 -6.22
CA LYS A 71 -0.57 5.18 -5.16
C LYS A 71 0.77 4.53 -5.51
N ASP A 72 0.90 4.00 -6.72
CA ASP A 72 2.12 3.33 -7.17
C ASP A 72 3.25 4.34 -7.35
N ALA A 73 2.93 5.52 -7.90
CA ALA A 73 3.86 6.64 -7.98
C ALA A 73 4.36 7.12 -6.61
N ALA A 74 3.54 7.03 -5.55
CA ALA A 74 3.96 7.36 -4.20
C ALA A 74 4.95 6.33 -3.65
N ILE A 75 4.74 5.04 -3.90
CA ILE A 75 5.69 3.98 -3.54
C ILE A 75 7.04 4.24 -4.24
N VAL A 76 7.03 4.57 -5.53
CA VAL A 76 8.23 4.92 -6.30
C VAL A 76 8.92 6.18 -5.73
N ALA A 77 8.14 7.18 -5.32
CA ALA A 77 8.68 8.39 -4.69
C ALA A 77 9.41 8.09 -3.37
N TYR A 78 8.83 7.24 -2.51
CA TYR A 78 9.46 6.81 -1.27
C TYR A 78 10.72 5.98 -1.54
N ALA A 79 10.66 5.04 -2.49
CA ALA A 79 11.81 4.23 -2.87
C ALA A 79 12.96 5.09 -3.39
N HIS A 80 12.68 6.08 -4.24
CA HIS A 80 13.68 6.98 -4.79
C HIS A 80 14.36 7.81 -3.68
N LYS A 81 13.55 8.37 -2.76
CA LYS A 81 14.06 9.19 -1.67
C LYS A 81 14.93 8.39 -0.70
N ASN A 82 14.55 7.14 -0.44
CA ASN A 82 15.26 6.24 0.48
C ASN A 82 16.33 5.39 -0.22
N LYS A 83 16.58 5.60 -1.52
CA LYS A 83 17.57 4.85 -2.32
C LYS A 83 17.32 3.33 -2.33
N ILE A 84 16.05 2.93 -2.30
CA ILE A 84 15.63 1.52 -2.34
C ILE A 84 15.56 1.07 -3.79
N THR A 85 16.46 0.21 -4.24
CA THR A 85 16.52 -0.23 -5.66
C THR A 85 15.75 -1.51 -5.95
N ASP A 86 15.20 -2.17 -4.95
CA ASP A 86 14.60 -3.48 -5.06
C ASP A 86 13.21 -3.46 -4.43
N ILE A 87 12.21 -3.98 -5.14
CA ILE A 87 10.83 -4.06 -4.67
C ILE A 87 10.28 -5.46 -4.88
N ILE A 88 9.60 -6.00 -3.88
CA ILE A 88 8.87 -7.26 -3.99
C ILE A 88 7.41 -6.91 -4.33
N THR A 89 6.95 -7.27 -5.53
CA THR A 89 5.59 -6.96 -5.99
C THR A 89 5.15 -7.89 -7.11
N ASN A 90 3.85 -8.18 -7.17
CA ASN A 90 3.21 -8.84 -8.32
C ASN A 90 2.64 -7.82 -9.33
N ASP A 91 2.72 -6.53 -9.04
CA ASP A 91 2.22 -5.47 -9.90
C ASP A 91 3.23 -5.13 -10.99
N ARG A 92 2.83 -5.34 -12.24
CA ARG A 92 3.67 -5.13 -13.43
C ARG A 92 3.92 -3.65 -13.71
N ASP A 93 3.15 -2.74 -13.14
CA ASP A 93 3.31 -1.30 -13.40
C ASP A 93 4.67 -0.79 -12.90
N PHE A 94 5.25 -1.38 -11.85
CA PHE A 94 6.59 -1.05 -11.36
C PHE A 94 7.71 -1.41 -12.34
N GLN A 95 7.48 -2.32 -13.30
CA GLN A 95 8.46 -2.63 -14.35
C GLN A 95 8.72 -1.45 -15.29
N ARG A 96 7.87 -0.41 -15.27
CA ARG A 96 8.07 0.83 -16.03
C ARG A 96 9.12 1.75 -15.41
N VAL A 97 9.58 1.46 -14.19
CA VAL A 97 10.57 2.28 -13.45
C VAL A 97 11.97 1.69 -13.66
N PRO A 98 12.85 2.31 -14.47
CA PRO A 98 14.07 1.64 -14.95
C PRO A 98 15.11 1.31 -13.86
N TRP A 99 15.09 2.02 -12.74
CA TRP A 99 16.05 1.86 -11.64
C TRP A 99 15.58 0.89 -10.54
N LEU A 100 14.36 0.37 -10.64
CA LEU A 100 13.82 -0.62 -9.71
C LEU A 100 14.00 -2.05 -10.26
N THR A 101 14.56 -2.92 -9.44
CA THR A 101 14.53 -4.37 -9.64
C THR A 101 13.27 -4.92 -9.00
N CYS A 102 12.38 -5.51 -9.81
CA CYS A 102 11.13 -6.10 -9.34
C CYS A 102 11.31 -7.60 -9.08
N TRP A 103 11.03 -8.03 -7.86
CA TRP A 103 11.02 -9.43 -7.43
C TRP A 103 9.58 -9.92 -7.27
N ASN A 104 9.25 -11.05 -7.87
CA ASN A 104 7.92 -11.65 -7.70
C ASN A 104 7.92 -12.57 -6.46
N PRO A 105 7.02 -12.35 -5.48
CA PRO A 105 6.86 -13.21 -4.31
C PRO A 105 6.14 -14.53 -4.62
#